data_AF-A0A354SEY5-F1
#
_entry.id   AF-A0A354SEY5-F1
#
_cell.length_a   1.000
_cell.length_b   1.000
_cell.length_c   1.000
_cell.angle_alpha   90.00
_cell.angle_beta   90.00
_cell.angle_gamma   90.00
#
_symmetry.space_group_name_H-M   'P 1'
#
loop_
_entity.id
_entity.type
_entity.pdbx_description
1 polymer ?
#
loop_
_entity_poly.entity_id
_entity_poly.type
_entity_poly.pdbx_seq_one_letter_code
_entity_poly.pdbx_strand_id
1 'polypeptide(L)' 'PPFAYTIFYLKGVAPPEITLNHIYQGVVPFILLILVAVAIFAVFPDILLWAPKAAKLTG' A
#
# COMPACT_ATOMS: atom_id res chain seq x y z
N PRO A 1 12.09 2.68 -1.67
CA PRO A 1 12.07 1.36 -2.33
C PRO A 1 11.25 1.40 -3.64
N PRO A 2 11.88 1.32 -4.82
CA PRO A 2 11.15 1.39 -6.08
C PRO A 2 10.30 0.13 -6.28
N PHE A 3 9.00 0.22 -6.01
CA PHE A 3 8.03 -0.87 -6.23
C PHE A 3 7.99 -1.37 -7.69
N ALA A 4 8.31 -0.49 -8.64
CA ALA A 4 8.35 -0.83 -10.06
C ALA A 4 9.36 -1.95 -10.39
N TYR A 5 10.53 -2.00 -9.71
CA TYR A 5 11.52 -3.04 -9.94
C TYR A 5 11.00 -4.43 -9.57
N THR A 6 10.19 -4.53 -8.50
CA THR A 6 9.59 -5.79 -8.06
C THR A 6 8.60 -6.34 -9.08
N ILE A 7 7.84 -5.49 -9.80
CA ILE A 7 6.92 -5.93 -10.86
C ILE A 7 7.69 -6.58 -12.02
N PHE A 8 8.81 -5.99 -12.43
CA PHE A 8 9.66 -6.55 -13.49
C PHE A 8 10.38 -7.83 -13.04
N TYR A 9 10.80 -7.91 -11.77
CA TYR A 9 11.32 -9.15 -11.20
C TYR A 9 10.27 -10.28 -11.21
N LEU A 10 9.05 -9.99 -10.75
CA LEU A 10 7.94 -10.94 -10.80
C LEU A 10 7.61 -11.36 -12.22
N LYS A 11 7.66 -10.44 -13.19
CA LYS A 11 7.47 -10.81 -14.60
C LYS A 11 8.60 -11.68 -15.15
N GLY A 12 9.83 -11.52 -14.67
CA GLY A 12 10.98 -12.34 -15.05
C GLY A 12 10.91 -13.80 -14.59
N VAL A 13 10.23 -14.08 -13.48
CA VAL A 13 10.01 -15.45 -12.97
C VAL A 13 8.62 -16.02 -13.31
N ALA A 14 7.69 -15.18 -13.79
CA ALA A 14 6.33 -15.59 -14.11
C ALA A 14 6.25 -16.34 -15.44
N PRO A 15 5.40 -17.39 -15.53
CA PRO A 15 5.11 -18.08 -16.79
C PRO A 15 4.69 -17.11 -17.91
N PRO A 16 4.93 -17.44 -19.19
CA PRO A 16 4.65 -16.56 -20.32
C PRO A 16 3.16 -16.18 -20.45
N GLU A 17 2.25 -17.02 -19.94
CA GLU A 17 0.81 -16.78 -19.90
C GLU A 17 0.42 -15.63 -18.95
N ILE A 18 1.25 -15.35 -17.94
CA ILE A 18 1.03 -14.28 -16.97
C ILE A 18 1.56 -12.96 -17.54
N THR A 19 0.66 -12.18 -18.13
CA THR A 19 0.95 -10.82 -18.59
C THR A 19 1.17 -9.82 -17.43
N LEU A 20 1.79 -8.68 -17.73
CA LEU A 20 1.92 -7.55 -16.81
C LEU A 20 0.55 -7.11 -16.25
N ASN A 21 -0.51 -7.21 -17.05
CA ASN A 21 -1.85 -6.82 -16.65
C ASN A 21 -2.36 -7.65 -15.46
N HIS A 22 -2.08 -8.96 -15.43
CA HIS A 22 -2.42 -9.82 -14.29
C HIS A 22 -1.71 -9.39 -13.00
N ILE A 23 -0.44 -8.95 -13.12
CA ILE A 23 0.34 -8.47 -11.98
C ILE A 23 -0.23 -7.15 -11.47
N TYR A 24 -0.60 -6.23 -12.37
CA TYR A 24 -1.24 -4.97 -12.00
C TYR A 24 -2.61 -5.18 -11.35
N GLN A 25 -3.42 -6.11 -11.87
CA GLN A 25 -4.72 -6.44 -11.27
C GLN A 25 -4.61 -6.97 -9.85
N GLY A 26 -3.51 -7.63 -9.48
CA GLY A 26 -3.25 -8.02 -8.09
C GLY A 26 -2.86 -6.84 -7.18
N VAL A 27 -2.13 -5.86 -7.71
CA VAL A 27 -1.61 -4.74 -6.90
C VAL A 27 -2.65 -3.62 -6.70
N VAL A 28 -3.49 -3.37 -7.71
CA VAL A 28 -4.53 -2.33 -7.70
C VAL A 28 -5.48 -2.43 -6.49
N PRO A 29 -6.08 -3.58 -6.14
CA PRO A 29 -6.98 -3.65 -4.98
C PRO A 29 -6.26 -3.35 -3.67
N PHE A 30 -4.98 -3.72 -3.55
CA PHE A 30 -4.19 -3.42 -2.36
C PHE A 30 -3.91 -1.91 -2.22
N ILE A 31 -3.58 -1.25 -3.33
CA ILE A 31 -3.42 0.22 -3.36
C ILE A 31 -4.73 0.91 -2.99
N LEU A 32 -5.87 0.44 -3.51
CA LEU A 32 -7.18 0.98 -3.15
C LEU A 32 -7.47 0.85 -1.66
N LEU A 33 -7.15 -0.29 -1.05
CA LEU A 33 -7.29 -0.47 0.40
C LEU A 33 -6.41 0.51 1.20
N ILE A 34 -5.18 0.75 0.75
CA ILE A 34 -4.29 1.75 1.38
C ILE A 34 -4.90 3.14 1.26
N LEU A 35 -5.40 3.52 0.08
CA LEU A 35 -6.03 4.83 -0.13
C LEU A 35 -7.27 5.01 0.74
N VAL A 36 -8.10 3.96 0.89
CA VAL A 36 -9.24 3.98 1.80
C VAL A 36 -8.80 4.16 3.25
N ALA A 37 -7.77 3.43 3.70
CA ALA A 37 -7.23 3.59 5.05
C ALA A 37 -6.69 5.01 5.28
N VAL A 38 -5.94 5.56 4.32
CA VAL A 38 -5.45 6.94 4.35
C VAL A 38 -6.61 7.93 4.42
N ALA A 39 -7.67 7.73 3.63
CA ALA A 39 -8.85 8.59 3.68
C ALA A 39 -9.55 8.53 5.03
N ILE A 40 -9.72 7.35 5.61
CA ILE A 40 -10.29 7.17 6.95
C ILE A 40 -9.45 7.92 7.99
N PHE A 41 -8.12 7.77 7.94
CA PHE A 41 -7.23 8.45 8.87
C PHE A 41 -7.22 9.98 8.69
N ALA A 42 -7.37 10.47 7.46
CA ALA A 42 -7.46 11.90 7.19
C ALA A 42 -8.77 12.50 7.74
N VAL A 43 -9.87 11.76 7.70
CA VAL A 43 -11.17 12.19 8.23
C VAL A 43 -11.25 12.03 9.75
N PHE A 44 -10.64 10.99 10.30
CA PHE A 44 -10.66 10.65 11.72
C PHE A 44 -9.24 10.61 12.30
N PRO A 45 -8.56 11.77 12.44
CA PRO A 45 -7.17 11.82 12.86
C PRO A 45 -6.94 11.26 14.27
N ASP A 46 -7.96 11.29 15.15
CA ASP A 46 -7.86 10.74 16.49
C ASP A 46 -7.56 9.23 16.52
N ILE A 47 -7.91 8.49 15.45
CA ILE A 47 -7.56 7.07 15.29
C ILE A 47 -6.04 6.86 15.22
N LEU A 48 -5.28 7.83 14.73
CA LEU A 48 -3.82 7.78 14.71
C LEU A 48 -3.22 8.47 15.92
N LEU A 49 -3.82 9.56 16.38
CA LEU A 49 -3.25 10.42 17.42
C LEU A 49 -3.27 9.77 18.82
N TRP A 50 -3.97 8.66 19.04
CA TRP A 50 -3.89 7.94 20.32
C TRP A 50 -2.46 7.47 20.63
N ALA A 51 -1.71 6.99 19.62
CA ALA A 51 -0.38 6.44 19.82
C ALA A 51 0.67 7.53 20.11
N PRO A 52 0.76 8.65 19.37
CA PRO A 52 1.60 9.79 19.74
C PRO A 52 1.24 10.41 21.10
N LYS A 53 -0.08 10.53 21.41
CA LYS A 53 -0.55 11.02 22.71
C LYS A 53 -0.11 10.07 23.84
N ALA A 54 -0.21 8.75 23.64
CA ALA A 54 0.24 7.74 24.61
C ALA A 54 1.77 7.70 24.75
N ALA A 55 2.51 7.87 23.66
CA ALA A 55 3.97 7.91 23.65
C ALA A 55 4.56 9.27 24.09
N LYS A 56 3.73 10.27 24.41
CA LYS A 56 4.12 11.65 24.74
C LYS A 56 5.10 12.25 23.73
N LEU A 57 4.91 11.95 22.45
CA LEU A 57 5.74 12.48 21.36
C LEU A 57 5.25 13.85 20.86
N THR A 58 4.12 14.32 21.39
CA THR A 58 3.62 15.68 21.21
C THR A 58 3.94 16.50 22.45
N GLY A 59 5.13 17.08 22.47
CA GLY A 59 5.65 18.03 23.46
C GLY A 59 6.68 18.92 22.80
#